data_AF-A0A0D3J8T1-F1
#
_entry.id   AF-A0A0D3J8T1-F1
#
_cell.length_a   1.000
_cell.length_b   1.000
_cell.length_c   1.000
_cell.angle_alpha   90.00
_cell.angle_beta   90.00
_cell.angle_gamma   90.00
#
_symmetry.space_group_name_H-M   'P 1'
#
loop_
_entity.id
_entity.type
_entity.pdbx_description
1 polymer ?
#
loop_
_entity_poly.entity_id
_entity_poly.type
_entity_poly.pdbx_seq_one_letter_code
_entity_poly.pdbx_strand_id
1 'polypeptide(L)'
;MPQLRSRCFFPVLVVAALLGTVHTILPCALLLLPLPLAPLRRAYRAAVCFVAWAWFTLAASLLEAESAVRVTGDAPPASDRTVLLVCNHNSRVDWMYVWVLAARFGVAERLKIALKDSLRRAPLFGWAMQAFLFVFLSRRDRDADLGTLRSVLSYCAHGLREPTAFLLFPEGTDLSASNLEKSREWAAKRGAGFVETVRAFGGALDAVYDVTVEMARGVFPGAVELHVRRFARGER
;
A
#
# COMPACT_ATOMS: atom_id res chain seq x y z
N MET A 1 22.94 -12.71 -18.64
CA MET A 1 23.09 -11.51 -17.77
C MET A 1 21.93 -11.28 -16.77
N PRO A 2 21.20 -12.27 -16.21
CA PRO A 2 20.16 -12.01 -15.19
C PRO A 2 20.72 -11.46 -13.87
N GLN A 3 21.90 -11.94 -13.46
CA GLN A 3 22.48 -11.65 -12.13
C GLN A 3 22.91 -10.18 -11.92
N LEU A 4 23.03 -9.38 -12.98
CA LEU A 4 23.43 -7.96 -12.87
C LEU A 4 22.21 -7.04 -12.66
N ARG A 5 21.04 -7.40 -13.21
CA ARG A 5 19.82 -6.58 -13.13
C ARG A 5 19.28 -6.54 -11.70
N SER A 6 19.17 -7.71 -11.07
CA SER A 6 18.66 -7.84 -9.69
C SER A 6 19.55 -7.18 -8.61
N ARG A 7 20.85 -6.97 -8.90
CA ARG A 7 21.80 -6.32 -7.96
C ARG A 7 21.57 -4.81 -7.83
N CYS A 8 21.05 -4.17 -8.87
CA CYS A 8 20.78 -2.74 -8.88
C CYS A 8 19.36 -2.40 -8.39
N PHE A 9 18.46 -3.38 -8.33
CA PHE A 9 17.05 -3.17 -7.94
C PHE A 9 16.89 -2.40 -6.62
N PHE A 10 17.40 -2.94 -5.51
CA PHE A 10 17.25 -2.30 -4.20
C PHE A 10 18.00 -0.98 -4.09
N PRO A 11 19.27 -0.87 -4.53
CA PRO A 11 19.97 0.41 -4.55
C PRO A 11 19.22 1.51 -5.29
N VAL A 12 18.67 1.21 -6.47
CA VAL A 12 17.90 2.20 -7.26
C VAL A 12 16.64 2.64 -6.51
N LEU A 13 15.89 1.70 -5.93
CA LEU A 13 14.69 2.04 -5.15
C LEU A 13 15.00 2.88 -3.91
N VAL A 14 16.08 2.54 -3.21
CA VAL A 14 16.54 3.27 -2.03
C VAL A 14 16.95 4.68 -2.42
N VAL A 15 17.80 4.83 -3.44
CA VAL A 15 18.25 6.15 -3.91
C VAL A 15 17.05 6.98 -4.38
N ALA A 16 16.12 6.41 -5.14
CA ALA A 16 14.92 7.11 -5.59
C ALA A 16 14.04 7.57 -4.41
N ALA A 17 13.85 6.73 -3.38
CA ALA A 17 13.11 7.10 -2.18
C ALA A 17 13.79 8.26 -1.42
N LEU A 18 15.12 8.19 -1.28
CA LEU A 18 15.90 9.23 -0.61
C LEU A 18 15.82 10.56 -1.36
N LEU A 19 15.98 10.54 -2.68
CA LEU A 19 15.90 11.73 -3.52
C LEU A 19 14.51 12.39 -3.42
N GLY A 20 13.43 11.62 -3.57
CA GLY A 20 12.07 12.15 -3.44
C GLY A 20 11.80 12.74 -2.04
N THR A 21 12.34 12.13 -0.99
CA THR A 21 12.18 12.62 0.38
C THR A 21 12.97 13.91 0.62
N VAL A 22 14.26 13.93 0.27
CA VAL A 22 15.19 15.02 0.58
C VAL A 22 14.96 16.23 -0.32
N HIS A 23 14.64 16.02 -1.60
CA HIS A 23 14.53 17.12 -2.57
C HIS A 23 13.09 17.57 -2.82
N THR A 24 12.08 16.80 -2.41
CA THR A 24 10.68 17.18 -2.62
C THR A 24 9.89 17.21 -1.33
N ILE A 25 9.73 16.07 -0.62
CA ILE A 25 8.82 16.00 0.54
C ILE A 25 9.26 16.94 1.66
N LEU A 26 10.53 16.89 2.10
CA LEU A 26 11.00 17.70 3.23
C LEU A 26 11.02 19.21 2.91
N PRO A 27 11.57 19.68 1.78
CA PRO A 27 11.53 21.11 1.45
C PRO A 27 10.09 21.61 1.30
N CYS A 28 9.21 20.87 0.64
CA CYS A 28 7.81 21.25 0.52
C CYS A 28 7.11 21.28 1.88
N ALA A 29 7.42 20.33 2.78
CA ALA A 29 6.87 20.35 4.14
C ALA A 29 7.30 21.61 4.90
N LEU A 30 8.60 21.93 4.88
CA LEU A 30 9.18 23.09 5.57
C LEU A 30 8.69 24.43 5.01
N LEU A 31 8.46 24.51 3.70
CA LEU A 31 8.02 25.75 3.05
C LEU A 31 6.49 25.95 3.10
N LEU A 32 5.71 24.87 2.95
CA LEU A 32 4.25 24.97 2.70
C LEU A 32 3.40 24.73 3.94
N LEU A 33 3.84 23.90 4.90
CA LEU A 33 3.04 23.54 6.08
C LEU A 33 3.02 24.55 7.23
N PRO A 34 4.05 25.42 7.46
CA PRO A 34 3.99 26.41 8.54
C PRO A 34 2.85 27.41 8.38
N LEU A 35 2.38 27.62 7.15
CA LEU A 35 1.30 28.54 6.83
C LEU A 35 -0.04 27.78 6.82
N PRO A 36 -1.05 28.20 7.59
CA PRO A 36 -2.34 27.50 7.68
C PRO A 36 -3.26 27.77 6.48
N LEU A 37 -2.70 27.81 5.26
CA LEU A 37 -3.43 28.13 4.03
C LEU A 37 -3.82 26.85 3.28
N ALA A 38 -5.11 26.68 3.00
CA ALA A 38 -5.62 25.50 2.29
C ALA A 38 -4.97 25.27 0.91
N PRO A 39 -4.68 26.30 0.08
CA PRO A 39 -3.97 26.10 -1.18
C PRO A 39 -2.56 25.51 -1.01
N LEU A 40 -1.81 25.94 0.01
CA LEU A 40 -0.46 25.44 0.28
C LEU A 40 -0.48 23.98 0.76
N ARG A 41 -1.47 23.63 1.58
CA ARG A 41 -1.69 22.23 2.00
C ARG A 41 -2.03 21.33 0.81
N ARG A 42 -2.86 21.81 -0.13
CA ARG A 42 -3.16 21.10 -1.39
C ARG A 42 -1.92 20.95 -2.26
N ALA A 43 -1.10 21.99 -2.38
CA ALA A 43 0.16 21.93 -3.13
C ALA A 43 1.14 20.91 -2.51
N TYR A 44 1.29 20.92 -1.17
CA TYR A 44 2.10 19.92 -0.47
C TYR A 44 1.57 18.50 -0.73
N ARG A 45 0.26 18.30 -0.63
CA ARG A 45 -0.36 17.01 -0.89
C ARG A 45 -0.13 16.55 -2.33
N ALA A 46 -0.29 17.43 -3.31
CA ALA A 46 -0.01 17.12 -4.71
C ALA A 46 1.45 16.71 -4.93
N ALA A 47 2.41 17.40 -4.30
CA ALA A 47 3.83 17.04 -4.38
C ALA A 47 4.10 15.64 -3.77
N VAL A 48 3.49 15.34 -2.61
CA VAL A 48 3.61 14.02 -1.97
C VAL A 48 3.00 12.93 -2.84
N CYS A 49 1.81 13.16 -3.42
CA CYS A 49 1.16 12.22 -4.34
C CYS A 49 2.02 11.98 -5.58
N PHE A 50 2.62 13.02 -6.15
CA PHE A 50 3.53 12.88 -7.29
C PHE A 50 4.75 12.03 -6.95
N VAL A 51 5.38 12.25 -5.79
CA VAL A 51 6.52 11.43 -5.34
C VAL A 51 6.11 9.98 -5.12
N ALA A 52 4.94 9.74 -4.52
CA ALA A 52 4.40 8.39 -4.34
C ALA A 52 4.17 7.70 -5.70
N TRP A 53 3.46 8.37 -6.63
CA TRP A 53 3.23 7.88 -7.99
C TRP A 53 4.54 7.52 -8.69
N ALA A 54 5.50 8.44 -8.71
CA ALA A 54 6.77 8.25 -9.39
C ALA A 54 7.55 7.07 -8.79
N TRP A 55 7.60 6.98 -7.45
CA TRP A 55 8.33 5.91 -6.77
C TRP A 55 7.67 4.53 -6.97
N PHE A 56 6.36 4.42 -6.81
CA PHE A 56 5.64 3.15 -7.03
C PHE A 56 5.67 2.72 -8.49
N THR A 57 5.57 3.66 -9.44
CA THR A 57 5.67 3.36 -10.88
C THR A 57 7.07 2.90 -11.27
N LEU A 58 8.11 3.54 -10.72
CA LEU A 58 9.49 3.07 -10.89
C LEU A 58 9.66 1.66 -10.32
N ALA A 59 9.15 1.41 -9.11
CA ALA A 59 9.24 0.09 -8.49
C ALA A 59 8.50 -0.99 -9.27
N ALA A 60 7.29 -0.69 -9.76
CA ALA A 60 6.54 -1.56 -10.65
C ALA A 60 7.34 -1.88 -11.92
N SER A 61 7.88 -0.85 -12.58
CA SER A 61 8.67 -1.01 -13.82
C SER A 61 9.91 -1.87 -13.62
N LEU A 62 10.60 -1.72 -12.47
CA LEU A 62 11.75 -2.53 -12.12
C LEU A 62 11.35 -3.99 -11.85
N LEU A 63 10.22 -4.22 -11.16
CA LEU A 63 9.72 -5.58 -10.90
C LEU A 63 9.34 -6.29 -12.21
N GLU A 64 8.70 -5.58 -13.14
CA GLU A 64 8.34 -6.10 -14.46
C GLU A 64 9.57 -6.34 -15.36
N ALA A 65 10.68 -5.63 -15.12
CA ALA A 65 11.94 -5.89 -15.80
C ALA A 65 12.67 -7.14 -15.28
N GLU A 66 12.40 -7.55 -14.03
CA GLU A 66 12.99 -8.74 -13.40
C GLU A 66 12.10 -9.98 -13.55
N SER A 67 10.77 -9.79 -13.61
CA SER A 67 9.78 -10.87 -13.52
C SER A 67 8.67 -10.69 -14.55
N ALA A 68 8.25 -11.76 -15.21
CA ALA A 68 7.10 -11.71 -16.09
C ALA A 68 5.81 -11.61 -15.27
N VAL A 69 5.23 -10.42 -15.16
CA VAL A 69 4.00 -10.19 -14.39
C VAL A 69 2.76 -10.22 -15.28
N ARG A 70 1.84 -11.14 -14.98
CA ARG A 70 0.52 -11.24 -15.62
C ARG A 70 -0.56 -10.85 -14.61
N VAL A 71 -1.45 -9.95 -15.02
CA VAL A 71 -2.65 -9.58 -14.25
C VAL A 71 -3.86 -10.11 -15.01
N THR A 72 -4.73 -10.84 -14.32
CA THR A 72 -5.95 -11.45 -14.86
C THR A 72 -7.14 -11.10 -13.99
N GLY A 73 -8.36 -11.24 -14.52
CA GLY A 73 -9.59 -11.03 -13.78
C GLY A 73 -10.23 -9.66 -14.04
N ASP A 74 -10.82 -9.08 -13.01
CA ASP A 74 -11.69 -7.91 -13.13
C ASP A 74 -10.95 -6.60 -13.46
N ALA A 75 -11.69 -5.68 -14.09
CA ALA A 75 -11.19 -4.39 -14.53
C ALA A 75 -10.74 -3.49 -13.36
N PRO A 76 -9.79 -2.57 -13.58
CA PRO A 76 -9.36 -1.60 -12.58
C PRO A 76 -10.51 -0.68 -12.13
N PRO A 77 -10.43 -0.10 -10.93
CA PRO A 77 -11.40 0.88 -10.47
C PRO A 77 -11.27 2.18 -11.26
N ALA A 78 -12.36 2.95 -11.29
CA ALA A 78 -12.28 4.34 -11.73
C ALA A 78 -11.33 5.17 -10.84
N SER A 79 -10.70 6.18 -11.43
CA SER A 79 -9.67 7.02 -10.79
C SER A 79 -10.18 7.85 -9.61
N ASP A 80 -11.50 8.04 -9.51
CA ASP A 80 -12.18 8.79 -8.45
C ASP A 80 -12.68 7.89 -7.30
N ARG A 81 -12.47 6.58 -7.35
CA ARG A 81 -13.05 5.63 -6.38
C ARG A 81 -12.09 5.17 -5.29
N THR A 82 -12.61 5.06 -4.07
CA THR A 82 -11.90 4.43 -2.94
C THR A 82 -12.15 2.93 -2.94
N VAL A 83 -11.07 2.16 -2.81
CA VAL A 83 -11.09 0.70 -2.90
C VAL A 83 -10.27 0.06 -1.80
N LEU A 84 -10.65 -1.15 -1.43
CA LEU A 84 -9.90 -2.01 -0.53
C LEU A 84 -9.25 -3.13 -1.33
N LEU A 85 -7.93 -3.22 -1.30
CA LEU A 85 -7.17 -4.33 -1.88
C LEU A 85 -6.90 -5.35 -0.77
N VAL A 86 -7.49 -6.53 -0.87
CA VAL A 86 -7.23 -7.67 0.02
C VAL A 86 -6.28 -8.61 -0.71
N CYS A 87 -5.12 -8.87 -0.13
CA CYS A 87 -4.09 -9.67 -0.76
C CYS A 87 -3.66 -10.81 0.16
N ASN A 88 -3.43 -12.00 -0.37
CA ASN A 88 -2.77 -13.09 0.37
C ASN A 88 -1.27 -12.79 0.58
N HIS A 89 -0.63 -13.44 1.55
CA HIS A 89 0.78 -13.18 1.89
C HIS A 89 1.69 -14.43 1.76
N ASN A 90 1.86 -14.91 0.53
CA ASN A 90 2.64 -16.08 0.14
C ASN A 90 4.18 -15.99 0.33
N SER A 91 4.78 -14.80 0.39
CA SER A 91 6.24 -14.65 0.55
C SER A 91 6.63 -13.33 1.24
N ARG A 92 7.92 -13.04 1.39
CA ARG A 92 8.39 -11.74 1.96
C ARG A 92 8.33 -10.57 0.98
N VAL A 93 8.22 -10.86 -0.31
CA VAL A 93 8.36 -9.89 -1.41
C VAL A 93 7.12 -9.82 -2.29
N ASP A 94 6.14 -10.69 -2.05
CA ASP A 94 4.88 -10.76 -2.78
C ASP A 94 4.08 -9.45 -2.75
N TRP A 95 4.06 -8.78 -1.61
CA TRP A 95 3.39 -7.51 -1.40
C TRP A 95 3.97 -6.38 -2.27
N MET A 96 5.22 -6.52 -2.74
CA MET A 96 5.83 -5.58 -3.68
C MET A 96 5.18 -5.67 -5.06
N TYR A 97 4.67 -6.84 -5.46
CA TYR A 97 3.95 -6.98 -6.74
C TYR A 97 2.57 -6.32 -6.73
N VAL A 98 2.04 -5.99 -5.55
CA VAL A 98 0.87 -5.10 -5.45
C VAL A 98 1.18 -3.71 -5.99
N TRP A 99 2.45 -3.27 -6.01
CA TRP A 99 2.82 -2.01 -6.65
C TRP A 99 2.66 -2.05 -8.16
N VAL A 100 2.91 -3.21 -8.80
CA VAL A 100 2.62 -3.43 -10.22
C VAL A 100 1.14 -3.34 -10.48
N LEU A 101 0.33 -4.01 -9.65
CA LEU A 101 -1.12 -3.89 -9.72
C LEU A 101 -1.58 -2.44 -9.56
N ALA A 102 -1.07 -1.74 -8.54
CA ALA A 102 -1.43 -0.37 -8.24
C ALA A 102 -1.07 0.59 -9.39
N ALA A 103 0.09 0.41 -10.02
CA ALA A 103 0.50 1.16 -11.20
C ALA A 103 -0.42 0.89 -12.39
N ARG A 104 -0.71 -0.38 -12.70
CA ARG A 104 -1.62 -0.77 -13.80
C ARG A 104 -3.07 -0.32 -13.56
N PHE A 105 -3.51 -0.26 -12.30
CA PHE A 105 -4.83 0.20 -11.91
C PHE A 105 -4.95 1.73 -11.82
N GLY A 106 -3.85 2.47 -12.01
CA GLY A 106 -3.83 3.93 -11.87
C GLY A 106 -4.16 4.38 -10.44
N VAL A 107 -3.65 3.66 -9.43
CA VAL A 107 -3.89 3.93 -8.01
C VAL A 107 -2.61 4.09 -7.18
N ALA A 108 -1.46 4.20 -7.83
CA ALA A 108 -0.15 4.19 -7.20
C ALA A 108 0.04 5.30 -6.14
N GLU A 109 -0.30 6.55 -6.45
CA GLU A 109 -0.22 7.71 -5.54
C GLU A 109 -1.17 7.62 -4.33
N ARG A 110 -2.29 6.92 -4.53
CA ARG A 110 -3.36 6.77 -3.55
C ARG A 110 -3.27 5.46 -2.78
N LEU A 111 -2.25 4.64 -3.06
CA LEU A 111 -1.97 3.44 -2.30
C LEU A 111 -1.64 3.81 -0.84
N LYS A 112 -2.25 3.08 0.09
CA LYS A 112 -2.01 3.18 1.54
C LYS A 112 -1.75 1.77 2.05
N ILE A 113 -0.72 1.60 2.86
CA ILE A 113 -0.27 0.30 3.35
C ILE A 113 -0.22 0.33 4.87
N ALA A 114 -0.65 -0.76 5.51
CA ALA A 114 -0.43 -0.97 6.93
C ALA A 114 0.99 -1.49 7.19
N LEU A 115 1.73 -0.82 8.07
CA LEU A 115 3.12 -1.12 8.40
C LEU A 115 3.34 -1.22 9.91
N LYS A 116 4.46 -1.81 10.31
CA LYS A 116 4.86 -1.87 11.72
C LYS A 116 5.24 -0.48 12.24
N ASP A 117 4.72 -0.07 13.39
CA ASP A 117 4.96 1.26 13.98
C ASP A 117 6.45 1.58 14.20
N SER A 118 7.29 0.57 14.43
CA SER A 118 8.75 0.78 14.52
C SER A 118 9.37 1.43 13.28
N LEU A 119 8.76 1.28 12.10
CA LEU A 119 9.22 1.90 10.85
C LEU A 119 8.94 3.41 10.78
N ARG A 120 8.01 3.91 11.59
CA ARG A 120 7.62 5.33 11.63
C ARG A 120 8.80 6.26 11.91
N ARG A 121 9.73 5.80 12.77
CA ARG A 121 10.88 6.57 13.24
C ARG A 121 12.13 6.40 12.36
N ALA A 122 12.07 5.57 11.33
CA ALA A 122 13.19 5.44 10.40
C ALA A 122 13.41 6.78 9.70
N PRO A 123 14.62 7.38 9.76
CA PRO A 123 14.87 8.66 9.11
C PRO A 123 14.68 8.53 7.61
N LEU A 124 14.16 9.58 6.98
CA LEU A 124 13.85 9.67 5.55
C LEU A 124 12.71 8.73 5.13
N PHE A 125 12.90 7.41 5.19
CA PHE A 125 11.88 6.43 4.82
C PHE A 125 10.61 6.53 5.67
N GLY A 126 10.76 6.55 6.99
CA GLY A 126 9.63 6.67 7.92
C GLY A 126 8.89 8.00 7.78
N TRP A 127 9.59 9.06 7.40
CA TRP A 127 8.99 10.37 7.14
C TRP A 127 8.20 10.39 5.84
N ALA A 128 8.74 9.81 4.77
CA ALA A 128 8.01 9.65 3.50
C ALA A 128 6.76 8.78 3.68
N MET A 129 6.87 7.65 4.38
CA MET A 129 5.73 6.77 4.67
C MET A 129 4.64 7.47 5.51
N GLN A 130 5.03 8.36 6.43
CA GLN A 130 4.08 9.22 7.14
C GLN A 130 3.43 10.25 6.21
N ALA A 131 4.19 10.89 5.31
CA ALA A 131 3.64 11.81 4.33
C ALA A 131 2.64 11.11 3.37
N PHE A 132 2.91 9.85 3.01
CA PHE A 132 2.01 9.01 2.21
C PHE A 132 0.73 8.60 2.96
N LEU A 133 0.58 8.93 4.25
CA LEU A 133 -0.51 8.49 5.12
C LEU A 133 -0.61 6.96 5.25
N PHE A 134 0.53 6.29 5.38
CA PHE A 134 0.53 4.87 5.72
C PHE A 134 0.05 4.65 7.17
N VAL A 135 -0.54 3.49 7.41
CA VAL A 135 -1.14 3.14 8.70
C VAL A 135 -0.10 2.40 9.54
N PHE A 136 0.39 3.02 10.60
CA PHE A 136 1.37 2.42 11.49
C PHE A 136 0.69 1.68 12.64
N LEU A 137 0.89 0.37 12.71
CA LEU A 137 0.28 -0.52 13.70
C LEU A 137 1.35 -1.07 14.65
N SER A 138 1.08 -1.01 15.95
CA SER A 138 2.00 -1.44 17.01
C SER A 138 2.13 -2.96 17.08
N ARG A 139 1.06 -3.68 16.71
CA ARG A 139 0.86 -5.12 16.88
C ARG A 139 0.92 -5.59 18.34
N ARG A 140 0.69 -4.67 19.30
CA ARG A 140 0.70 -4.94 20.75
C ARG A 140 -0.69 -4.82 21.36
N ASP A 141 -1.43 -3.80 20.93
CA ASP A 141 -2.80 -3.52 21.38
C ASP A 141 -3.70 -3.45 20.14
N ARG A 142 -4.61 -4.42 20.05
CA ARG A 142 -5.50 -4.57 18.90
C ARG A 142 -6.51 -3.42 18.81
N ASP A 143 -7.08 -2.96 19.91
CA ASP A 143 -8.11 -1.93 19.88
C ASP A 143 -7.50 -0.56 19.56
N ALA A 144 -6.29 -0.28 20.08
CA ALA A 144 -5.52 0.89 19.70
C ALA A 144 -5.12 0.87 18.21
N ASP A 145 -4.68 -0.28 17.69
CA ASP A 145 -4.33 -0.47 16.29
C ASP A 145 -5.55 -0.29 15.37
N LEU A 146 -6.72 -0.85 15.73
CA LEU A 146 -7.98 -0.64 15.01
C LEU A 146 -8.44 0.82 15.08
N GLY A 147 -8.26 1.49 16.22
CA GLY A 147 -8.53 2.92 16.35
C GLY A 147 -7.65 3.78 15.43
N THR A 148 -6.37 3.43 15.32
CA THR A 148 -5.42 4.09 14.40
C THR A 148 -5.81 3.89 12.95
N LEU A 149 -6.11 2.64 12.56
CA LEU A 149 -6.61 2.28 11.24
C LEU A 149 -7.86 3.10 10.88
N ARG A 150 -8.87 3.10 11.76
CA ARG A 150 -10.10 3.88 11.57
C ARG A 150 -9.81 5.37 11.38
N SER A 151 -8.96 5.94 12.24
CA SER A 151 -8.64 7.38 12.21
C SER A 151 -8.01 7.80 10.89
N VAL A 152 -6.98 7.08 10.43
CA VAL A 152 -6.26 7.42 9.19
C VAL A 152 -7.16 7.24 7.96
N LEU A 153 -7.88 6.12 7.88
CA LEU A 153 -8.75 5.83 6.73
C LEU A 153 -9.95 6.78 6.67
N SER A 154 -10.57 7.09 7.81
CA SER A 154 -11.64 8.07 7.89
C SER A 154 -11.16 9.47 7.51
N TYR A 155 -9.96 9.86 7.94
CA TYR A 155 -9.36 11.13 7.52
C TYR A 155 -9.15 11.19 6.00
N CYS A 156 -8.66 10.12 5.37
CA CYS A 156 -8.49 10.07 3.92
C CYS A 156 -9.85 10.17 3.18
N ALA A 157 -10.82 9.35 3.59
CA ALA A 157 -12.11 9.25 2.92
C ALA A 157 -13.03 10.46 3.14
N HIS A 158 -13.06 11.02 4.35
CA HIS A 158 -14.06 12.03 4.74
C HIS A 158 -13.44 13.40 5.04
N GLY A 159 -12.21 13.42 5.55
CA GLY A 159 -11.48 14.66 5.85
C GLY A 159 -10.87 15.28 4.60
N LEU A 160 -10.01 14.53 3.92
CA LEU A 160 -9.39 14.93 2.65
C LEU A 160 -10.31 14.73 1.44
N ARG A 161 -11.25 13.77 1.54
CA ARG A 161 -12.12 13.33 0.44
C ARG A 161 -11.31 12.89 -0.78
N GLU A 162 -10.22 12.19 -0.51
CA GLU A 162 -9.33 11.70 -1.55
C GLU A 162 -9.61 10.23 -1.85
N PRO A 163 -9.70 9.86 -3.14
CA PRO A 163 -9.77 8.47 -3.54
C PRO A 163 -8.60 7.70 -2.95
N THR A 164 -8.86 6.57 -2.30
CA THR A 164 -7.84 5.82 -1.56
C THR A 164 -7.83 4.35 -1.98
N ALA A 165 -6.66 3.77 -2.24
CA ALA A 165 -6.51 2.32 -2.38
C ALA A 165 -5.78 1.79 -1.15
N PHE A 166 -6.49 1.11 -0.24
CA PHE A 166 -5.86 0.57 0.97
C PHE A 166 -5.55 -0.90 0.81
N LEU A 167 -4.30 -1.28 1.04
CA LEU A 167 -3.81 -2.65 1.02
C LEU A 167 -3.93 -3.28 2.41
N LEU A 168 -4.68 -4.37 2.48
CA LEU A 168 -4.88 -5.18 3.66
C LEU A 168 -4.43 -6.61 3.40
N PHE A 169 -3.55 -7.11 4.27
CA PHE A 169 -3.24 -8.53 4.36
C PHE A 169 -4.07 -9.13 5.50
N PRO A 170 -5.11 -9.94 5.21
CA PRO A 170 -5.99 -10.48 6.23
C PRO A 170 -5.26 -11.41 7.22
N GLU A 171 -4.11 -11.96 6.79
CA GLU A 171 -3.25 -12.86 7.57
C GLU A 171 -2.30 -12.12 8.53
N GLY A 172 -2.08 -10.80 8.33
CA GLY A 172 -1.28 -9.93 9.22
C GLY A 172 0.24 -10.19 9.30
N THR A 173 0.73 -11.33 8.81
CA THR A 173 2.14 -11.77 8.85
C THR A 173 2.44 -12.83 7.79
N ASP A 174 3.67 -12.90 7.28
CA ASP A 174 4.12 -13.84 6.23
C ASP A 174 3.62 -15.29 6.45
N LEU A 175 3.24 -16.01 5.39
CA LEU A 175 2.86 -17.44 5.40
C LEU A 175 4.06 -18.39 5.63
N SER A 176 4.72 -18.28 6.79
CA SER A 176 5.56 -19.36 7.31
C SER A 176 4.70 -20.47 7.92
N ALA A 177 5.19 -21.71 7.94
CA ALA A 177 4.46 -22.83 8.55
C ALA A 177 4.06 -22.54 10.02
N SER A 178 4.93 -21.85 10.77
CA SER A 178 4.69 -21.38 12.13
C SER A 178 3.67 -20.24 12.25
N ASN A 179 3.47 -19.45 11.19
CA ASN A 179 2.48 -18.37 11.13
C ASN A 179 1.14 -18.86 10.57
N LEU A 180 1.12 -19.96 9.81
CA LEU A 180 -0.11 -20.55 9.26
C LEU A 180 -0.99 -21.17 10.36
N GLU A 181 -0.40 -21.89 11.32
CA GLU A 181 -1.14 -22.38 12.50
C GLU A 181 -1.70 -21.21 13.32
N LYS A 182 -0.87 -20.19 13.56
CA LYS A 182 -1.32 -18.96 14.24
C LYS A 182 -2.40 -18.22 13.46
N SER A 183 -2.30 -18.14 12.13
CA SER A 183 -3.25 -17.48 11.23
C SER A 183 -4.59 -18.23 11.17
N ARG A 184 -4.60 -19.57 11.25
CA ARG A 184 -5.85 -20.37 11.32
C ARG A 184 -6.60 -20.16 12.64
N GLU A 185 -5.88 -20.09 13.76
CA GLU A 185 -6.47 -19.70 15.06
C GLU A 185 -6.90 -18.21 15.08
N TRP A 186 -6.22 -17.35 14.30
CA TRP A 186 -6.53 -15.92 14.14
C TRP A 186 -7.74 -15.66 13.24
N ALA A 187 -7.89 -16.43 12.17
CA ALA A 187 -9.00 -16.38 11.22
C ALA A 187 -10.34 -16.72 11.90
N ALA A 188 -10.32 -17.63 12.88
CA ALA A 188 -11.47 -17.95 13.72
C ALA A 188 -11.90 -16.79 14.65
N LYS A 189 -10.99 -15.85 14.95
CA LYS A 189 -11.23 -14.66 15.81
C LYS A 189 -11.52 -13.36 15.05
N ARG A 190 -11.93 -13.51 13.77
CA ARG A 190 -12.66 -12.56 12.90
C ARG A 190 -11.81 -11.44 12.29
N GLY A 191 -12.04 -11.19 11.00
CA GLY A 191 -11.47 -10.13 10.17
C GLY A 191 -11.80 -8.69 10.61
N ALA A 192 -11.47 -8.35 11.85
CA ALA A 192 -11.73 -7.03 12.43
C ALA A 192 -11.01 -5.92 11.67
N GLY A 193 -9.80 -6.16 11.16
CA GLY A 193 -9.13 -5.20 10.27
C GLY A 193 -9.92 -4.93 9.00
N PHE A 194 -10.48 -5.98 8.38
CA PHE A 194 -11.36 -5.83 7.21
C PHE A 194 -12.63 -5.07 7.56
N VAL A 195 -13.35 -5.50 8.61
CA VAL A 195 -14.59 -4.86 9.06
C VAL A 195 -14.37 -3.40 9.43
N GLU A 196 -13.30 -3.08 10.15
CA GLU A 196 -12.99 -1.71 10.56
C GLU A 196 -12.58 -0.85 9.36
N THR A 197 -11.85 -1.41 8.39
CA THR A 197 -11.54 -0.73 7.12
C THR A 197 -12.82 -0.39 6.36
N VAL A 198 -13.72 -1.36 6.19
CA VAL A 198 -15.01 -1.17 5.51
C VAL A 198 -15.84 -0.11 6.25
N ARG A 199 -15.88 -0.15 7.58
CA ARG A 199 -16.57 0.87 8.40
C ARG A 199 -15.95 2.26 8.28
N ALA A 200 -14.62 2.35 8.31
CA ALA A 200 -13.90 3.62 8.25
C ALA A 200 -14.12 4.32 6.90
N PHE A 201 -14.08 3.57 5.80
CA PHE A 201 -14.43 4.12 4.49
C PHE A 201 -15.94 4.38 4.36
N GLY A 202 -16.78 3.50 4.92
CA GLY A 202 -18.23 3.66 4.97
C GLY A 202 -18.83 3.98 3.60
N GLY A 203 -19.45 5.15 3.51
CA GLY A 203 -20.06 5.69 2.28
C GLY A 203 -19.12 5.84 1.09
N ALA A 204 -17.81 5.99 1.33
CA ALA A 204 -16.83 6.26 0.29
C ALA A 204 -16.28 4.99 -0.39
N LEU A 205 -16.42 3.79 0.23
CA LEU A 205 -15.93 2.55 -0.35
C LEU A 205 -16.77 2.16 -1.58
N ASP A 206 -16.11 2.01 -2.72
CA ASP A 206 -16.72 1.59 -3.99
C ASP A 206 -16.73 0.06 -4.11
N ALA A 207 -15.56 -0.56 -3.92
CA ALA A 207 -15.38 -1.99 -4.12
C ALA A 207 -14.23 -2.55 -3.28
N VAL A 208 -14.32 -3.85 -3.02
CA VAL A 208 -13.23 -4.67 -2.50
C VAL A 208 -12.65 -5.46 -3.67
N TYR A 209 -11.33 -5.46 -3.81
CA TYR A 209 -10.60 -6.30 -4.75
C TYR A 209 -9.87 -7.37 -3.96
N ASP A 210 -10.26 -8.61 -4.16
CA ASP A 210 -9.52 -9.78 -3.69
C ASP A 210 -8.45 -10.11 -4.73
N VAL A 211 -7.19 -10.08 -4.30
CA VAL A 211 -6.00 -10.22 -5.14
C VAL A 211 -5.24 -11.44 -4.67
N THR A 212 -5.28 -12.49 -5.49
CA THR A 212 -4.47 -13.68 -5.27
C THR A 212 -3.16 -13.57 -6.05
N VAL A 213 -2.06 -13.62 -5.33
CA VAL A 213 -0.70 -13.56 -5.87
C VAL A 213 -0.10 -14.96 -5.91
N GLU A 214 0.18 -15.46 -7.10
CA GLU A 214 0.80 -16.76 -7.34
C GLU A 214 2.21 -16.57 -7.91
N MET A 215 3.21 -17.12 -7.20
CA MET A 215 4.60 -17.07 -7.62
C MET A 215 5.42 -18.20 -6.97
N ALA A 216 6.51 -18.58 -7.64
CA ALA A 216 7.53 -19.43 -7.01
C ALA A 216 8.23 -18.68 -5.86
N ARG A 217 8.71 -19.41 -4.85
CA ARG A 217 9.47 -18.81 -3.74
C ARG A 217 10.81 -18.24 -4.25
N GLY A 218 11.09 -16.99 -3.88
CA GLY A 218 12.31 -16.29 -4.27
C GLY A 218 12.11 -14.78 -4.17
N VAL A 219 13.19 -14.00 -4.34
CA VAL A 219 13.12 -12.53 -4.33
C VAL A 219 12.61 -12.01 -5.68
N PHE A 220 13.10 -12.61 -6.78
CA PHE A 220 12.70 -12.29 -8.15
C PHE A 220 12.29 -13.59 -8.86
N PRO A 221 11.05 -14.07 -8.66
CA PRO A 221 10.52 -15.22 -9.40
C PRO A 221 10.45 -14.92 -10.90
N GLY A 222 10.70 -15.91 -11.76
CA GLY A 222 10.66 -15.71 -13.21
C GLY A 222 9.29 -15.31 -13.75
N ALA A 223 8.21 -15.69 -13.06
CA ALA A 223 6.84 -15.33 -13.40
C ALA A 223 6.02 -15.08 -12.13
N VAL A 224 5.11 -14.12 -12.22
CA VAL A 224 4.14 -13.77 -11.17
C VAL A 224 2.76 -13.59 -11.80
N GLU A 225 1.76 -14.27 -11.25
CA GLU A 225 0.37 -14.10 -11.64
C GLU A 225 -0.43 -13.41 -10.53
N LEU A 226 -1.17 -12.37 -10.91
CA LEU A 226 -2.06 -11.59 -10.06
C LEU A 226 -3.49 -11.80 -10.55
N HIS A 227 -4.25 -12.65 -9.86
CA HIS A 227 -5.65 -12.90 -10.16
C HIS A 227 -6.52 -11.98 -9.33
N VAL A 228 -7.32 -11.16 -10.00
CA VAL A 228 -8.11 -10.10 -9.35
C VAL A 228 -9.58 -10.39 -9.45
N ARG A 229 -10.28 -10.34 -8.31
CA ARG A 229 -11.73 -10.42 -8.25
C ARG A 229 -12.31 -9.19 -7.54
N ARG A 230 -13.25 -8.53 -8.19
CA ARG A 230 -13.93 -7.32 -7.70
C ARG A 230 -15.25 -7.71 -7.05
N PHE A 231 -15.53 -7.11 -5.90
CA PHE A 231 -16.81 -7.14 -5.21
C PHE A 231 -17.28 -5.70 -5.02
N ALA A 232 -18.23 -5.27 -5.84
CA ALA A 232 -18.80 -3.93 -5.72
C ALA A 232 -19.68 -3.83 -4.48
N ARG A 233 -19.76 -2.63 -3.91
CA ARG A 233 -20.62 -2.37 -2.77
C ARG A 233 -22.08 -2.64 -3.13
N GLY A 234 -22.69 -3.61 -2.45
CA GLY A 234 -24.09 -4.00 -2.64
C GLY A 234 -24.28 -5.31 -3.41
N GLU A 235 -23.22 -5.89 -3.97
CA GLU A 235 -23.24 -7.27 -4.45
C GLU A 235 -23.27 -8.21 -3.23
N ARG A 236 -24.25 -9.11 -3.22
CA ARG A 236 -24.45 -10.14 -2.18
C ARG A 236 -23.81 -11.45 -2.59
#